data_AF-A0A453S098-F1
#
_entry.id   AF-A0A453S098-F1
#
_cell.length_a   1.000
_cell.length_b   1.000
_cell.length_c   1.000
_cell.angle_alpha   90.00
_cell.angle_beta   90.00
_cell.angle_gamma   90.00
#
_symmetry.space_group_name_H-M   'P 1'
#
loop_
_entity.id
_entity.type
_entity.pdbx_description
1 polymer ?
#
loop_
_entity_poly.entity_id
_entity_poly.type
_entity_poly.pdbx_seq_one_letter_code
_entity_poly.pdbx_strand_id
1 'polypeptide(L)'
;EEAAQALELVRPSAFIFDGAYSSWALRLMESQSFSSICLYITIGDPVNTGQGANFVSVDHVKRSCRGTAEMEPVSAPRDVALICFTSGTTGQPKGVAISHTSLIIQSLAKIAVVGYGEDDVC
;
A
#
# COMPACT_ATOMS: atom_id res chain seq x y z
N GLU A 1 -13.07 -12.53 2.61
CA GLU A 1 -12.24 -13.55 3.29
C GLU A 1 -10.78 -13.49 2.88
N GLU A 2 -10.43 -13.68 1.60
CA GLU A 2 -9.02 -13.76 1.17
C GLU A 2 -8.19 -12.50 1.46
N ALA A 3 -8.74 -11.31 1.22
CA ALA A 3 -8.06 -10.05 1.53
C ALA A 3 -7.79 -9.87 3.03
N ALA A 4 -8.76 -10.23 3.88
CA ALA A 4 -8.62 -10.08 5.32
C ALA A 4 -7.57 -11.05 5.88
N GLN A 5 -7.59 -12.30 5.42
CA GLN A 5 -6.57 -13.30 5.77
C GLN A 5 -5.16 -12.86 5.34
N ALA A 6 -5.03 -12.26 4.15
CA ALA A 6 -3.75 -11.74 3.68
C ALA A 6 -3.24 -10.59 4.57
N LEU A 7 -4.12 -9.68 4.99
CA LEU A 7 -3.76 -8.59 5.90
C LEU A 7 -3.39 -9.09 7.30
N GLU A 8 -4.07 -10.11 7.83
CA GLU A 8 -3.71 -10.72 9.11
C GLU A 8 -2.38 -11.46 9.07
N LEU A 9 -2.08 -12.14 7.96
CA LEU A 9 -0.84 -12.89 7.80
C LEU A 9 0.36 -11.95 7.64
N VAL A 10 0.22 -10.92 6.79
CA VAL A 10 1.31 -10.00 6.46
C VAL A 10 1.48 -8.92 7.52
N ARG A 11 0.43 -8.60 8.27
CA ARG A 11 0.42 -7.54 9.29
C ARG A 11 1.00 -6.21 8.79
N PRO A 12 0.49 -5.66 7.68
CA PRO A 12 1.04 -4.43 7.12
C PRO A 12 0.83 -3.26 8.07
N SER A 13 1.73 -2.28 7.98
CA SER A 13 1.65 -1.01 8.71
C SER A 13 0.76 0.02 8.03
N ALA A 14 0.65 -0.04 6.71
CA ALA A 14 -0.17 0.89 5.92
C ALA A 14 -1.10 0.14 4.96
N PHE A 15 -2.28 0.70 4.74
CA PHE A 15 -3.27 0.21 3.78
C PHE A 15 -3.64 1.31 2.79
N ILE A 16 -3.33 1.09 1.52
CA ILE A 16 -3.58 2.05 0.44
C ILE A 16 -4.73 1.53 -0.41
N PHE A 17 -5.70 2.38 -0.72
CA PHE A 17 -6.77 2.05 -1.64
C PHE A 17 -7.20 3.25 -2.46
N ASP A 18 -7.82 2.98 -3.61
CA ASP A 18 -8.39 4.01 -4.47
C ASP A 18 -9.80 4.37 -4.00
N GLY A 19 -10.15 5.66 -4.05
CA GLY A 19 -11.46 6.18 -3.65
C GLY A 19 -12.64 5.49 -4.35
N ALA A 20 -12.46 4.99 -5.58
CA ALA A 20 -13.45 4.18 -6.28
C ALA A 20 -13.81 2.87 -5.55
N TYR A 21 -12.89 2.35 -4.73
CA TYR A 21 -13.07 1.14 -3.92
C TYR A 21 -13.27 1.44 -2.42
N SER A 22 -13.50 2.70 -2.05
CA SER A 22 -13.72 3.14 -0.66
C SER A 22 -14.80 2.34 0.07
N SER A 23 -15.93 2.05 -0.59
CA SER A 23 -17.02 1.27 0.02
C SER A 23 -16.61 -0.17 0.36
N TRP A 24 -15.75 -0.79 -0.47
CA TRP A 24 -15.23 -2.13 -0.20
C TRP A 24 -14.19 -2.09 0.92
N ALA A 25 -13.27 -1.11 0.89
CA ALA A 25 -12.25 -0.92 1.91
C ALA A 25 -12.87 -0.68 3.30
N LEU A 26 -13.88 0.19 3.38
CA LEU A 26 -14.61 0.44 4.62
C LEU A 26 -15.29 -0.82 5.15
N ARG A 27 -15.99 -1.59 4.31
CA ARG A 27 -16.60 -2.86 4.72
C ARG A 27 -15.57 -3.86 5.24
N LEU A 28 -14.39 -3.93 4.63
CA LEU A 28 -13.30 -4.79 5.09
C LEU A 28 -12.82 -4.37 6.49
N MET A 29 -12.67 -3.07 6.73
CA MET A 29 -12.26 -2.50 8.01
C MET A 29 -13.33 -2.62 9.11
N GLU A 30 -14.62 -2.52 8.76
CA GLU A 30 -15.73 -2.72 9.69
C GLU A 30 -15.91 -4.20 10.05
N SER A 31 -15.65 -5.10 9.09
CA SER A 31 -15.78 -6.54 9.30
C SER A 31 -14.72 -7.11 10.26
N GLN A 32 -13.55 -6.48 10.31
CA GLN A 32 -12.40 -6.99 11.06
C GLN A 32 -11.44 -5.85 11.42
N SER A 33 -11.00 -5.82 12.68
CA SER A 33 -10.04 -4.82 13.15
C SER A 33 -8.61 -5.31 12.94
N PHE A 34 -7.81 -4.53 12.20
CA PHE A 34 -6.40 -4.84 11.93
C PHE A 34 -5.47 -4.00 12.81
N SER A 35 -4.99 -4.58 13.91
CA SER A 35 -4.14 -3.88 14.89
C SER A 35 -2.76 -3.45 14.36
N SER A 36 -2.27 -4.06 13.27
CA SER A 36 -1.00 -3.71 12.65
C SER A 36 -1.09 -2.45 11.78
N ILE A 37 -2.28 -2.15 11.23
CA ILE A 37 -2.46 -1.06 10.27
C ILE A 37 -2.64 0.24 11.05
N CYS A 38 -1.60 1.06 11.04
CA CYS A 38 -1.59 2.36 11.68
C CYS A 38 -1.93 3.50 10.72
N LEU A 39 -1.84 3.28 9.40
CA LEU A 39 -2.04 4.32 8.39
C LEU A 39 -2.95 3.84 7.26
N TYR A 40 -3.99 4.64 6.97
CA TYR A 40 -4.91 4.40 5.86
C TYR A 40 -4.75 5.50 4.83
N ILE A 41 -4.46 5.13 3.59
CA ILE A 41 -4.15 6.07 2.52
C ILE A 41 -5.18 5.91 1.39
N THR A 42 -5.83 7.01 1.01
CA THR A 42 -6.74 7.04 -0.15
C THR A 42 -6.11 7.72 -1.35
N ILE A 43 -6.22 7.11 -2.53
CA ILE A 43 -5.88 7.73 -3.81
C ILE A 43 -7.15 8.37 -4.38
N GLY A 44 -7.11 9.67 -4.69
CA GLY A 44 -8.24 10.42 -5.23
C GLY A 44 -9.14 11.06 -4.17
N ASP A 45 -10.31 11.54 -4.60
CA ASP A 45 -11.19 12.40 -3.80
C ASP A 45 -11.64 11.67 -2.51
N PRO A 46 -11.36 12.20 -1.31
CA PRO A 46 -11.72 11.55 -0.06
C PRO A 46 -13.24 11.58 0.12
N VAL A 47 -13.93 10.57 -0.42
CA VAL A 47 -15.35 10.34 -0.14
C VAL A 47 -15.48 10.04 1.35
N ASN A 48 -15.93 11.05 2.13
CA ASN A 48 -16.38 11.03 3.54
C ASN A 48 -15.94 9.79 4.35
N THR A 49 -14.66 9.46 4.27
CA THR A 49 -14.05 8.34 4.98
C THR A 49 -13.76 8.96 6.33
N GLY A 50 -14.48 8.53 7.36
CA GLY A 50 -14.57 9.22 8.64
C GLY A 50 -13.23 9.77 9.10
N GLN A 51 -13.24 11.00 9.65
CA GLN A 51 -12.08 11.74 10.16
C GLN A 51 -11.41 11.03 11.37
N GLY A 52 -11.03 9.77 11.22
CA GLY A 52 -10.13 9.09 12.13
C GLY A 52 -8.73 9.65 11.96
N ALA A 53 -7.99 9.76 13.06
CA ALA A 53 -6.67 10.42 13.11
C ALA A 53 -5.60 9.83 12.16
N ASN A 54 -5.87 8.70 11.52
CA ASN A 54 -4.92 7.92 10.71
C ASN A 54 -5.31 7.81 9.22
N PHE A 55 -6.32 8.57 8.77
CA PHE A 55 -6.74 8.57 7.36
C PHE A 55 -6.12 9.74 6.60
N VAL A 56 -5.41 9.46 5.51
CA VAL A 56 -4.65 10.46 4.75
C VAL A 56 -4.92 10.29 3.25
N SER A 57 -5.31 11.35 2.55
CA SER A 57 -5.32 11.32 1.08
C SER A 57 -3.89 11.45 0.54
N VAL A 58 -3.57 10.72 -0.53
CA VAL A 58 -2.28 10.82 -1.24
C VAL A 58 -1.95 12.26 -1.60
N ASP A 59 -2.93 13.08 -1.94
CA ASP A 59 -2.74 14.51 -2.27
C ASP A 59 -2.24 15.34 -1.08
N HIS A 60 -2.54 14.87 0.14
CA HIS A 60 -2.11 15.48 1.39
C HIS A 60 -0.80 14.90 1.93
N VAL A 61 -0.29 13.82 1.32
CA VAL A 61 1.04 13.26 1.63
C VAL A 61 2.10 14.20 1.05
N LYS A 62 2.37 15.29 1.78
CA LYS A 62 3.50 16.16 1.50
C LYS A 62 4.78 15.40 1.84
N ARG A 63 5.76 15.38 0.93
CA ARG A 63 7.14 14.96 1.27
C ARG A 63 7.65 15.84 2.40
N SER A 64 7.63 15.34 3.63
CA SER A 64 8.34 15.97 4.73
C SER A 64 8.82 14.92 5.72
N CYS A 65 10.09 14.57 5.57
CA CYS A 65 11.00 14.26 6.67
C CYS A 65 12.41 14.70 6.22
N ARG A 66 12.81 15.93 6.58
CA ARG A 66 14.22 16.35 6.62
C ARG A 66 14.90 15.84 7.90
N GLY A 67 14.54 14.63 8.33
CA GLY A 67 15.13 13.99 9.48
C GLY A 67 16.09 12.92 9.00
N THR A 68 17.40 13.11 9.22
CA THR A 68 18.41 12.05 9.13
C THR A 68 18.29 11.11 10.33
N ALA A 69 17.07 10.65 10.63
CA ALA A 69 16.89 9.57 11.59
C ALA A 69 17.32 8.29 10.86
N GLU A 70 18.52 7.79 11.19
CA GLU A 70 18.89 6.42 10.83
C GLU A 70 17.82 5.50 11.42
N MET A 71 17.00 4.95 10.53
CA MET A 71 15.95 4.02 10.88
C MET A 71 16.48 2.64 10.57
N GLU A 72 16.66 1.83 11.62
CA GLU A 72 17.06 0.44 11.45
C GLU A 72 16.02 -0.29 10.59
N PRO A 73 16.45 -1.04 9.56
CA PRO A 73 15.52 -1.80 8.72
C PRO A 73 14.81 -2.85 9.55
N VAL A 74 13.50 -2.68 9.72
CA VAL A 74 12.63 -3.58 10.51
C VAL A 74 12.17 -4.80 9.69
N SER A 75 12.40 -4.81 8.37
CA SER A 75 11.90 -5.83 7.44
C SER A 75 13.04 -6.61 6.78
N ALA A 76 12.88 -7.92 6.62
CA ALA A 76 13.79 -8.76 5.84
C ALA A 76 13.51 -8.63 4.32
N PRO A 77 14.51 -8.85 3.44
CA PRO A 77 14.33 -8.74 1.99
C PRO A 77 13.24 -9.65 1.39
N ARG A 78 12.92 -10.76 2.06
CA ARG A 78 11.89 -11.72 1.63
C ARG A 78 10.50 -11.39 2.18
N ASP A 79 10.41 -10.46 3.13
CA ASP A 79 9.13 -10.05 3.68
C ASP A 79 8.31 -9.34 2.60
N VAL A 80 6.99 -9.44 2.76
CA VAL A 80 6.04 -8.80 1.85
C VAL A 80 6.16 -7.29 2.00
N ALA A 81 6.52 -6.61 0.90
CA ALA A 81 6.58 -5.16 0.83
C ALA A 81 5.21 -4.55 0.54
N LEU A 82 4.42 -5.23 -0.31
CA LEU A 82 3.09 -4.77 -0.71
C LEU A 82 2.19 -5.93 -1.13
N ILE A 83 0.87 -5.75 -0.96
CA ILE A 83 -0.15 -6.64 -1.50
C ILE A 83 -0.97 -5.83 -2.52
N CYS A 84 -0.89 -6.20 -3.80
CA CYS A 84 -1.72 -5.58 -4.84
C CYS A 84 -3.04 -6.33 -4.97
N PHE A 85 -4.14 -5.64 -4.73
CA PHE A 85 -5.48 -6.16 -5.01
C PHE A 85 -5.89 -5.79 -6.43
N THR A 86 -6.28 -6.79 -7.22
CA THR A 86 -6.80 -6.60 -8.57
C THR A 86 -8.29 -6.88 -8.59
N SER A 87 -9.06 -6.23 -9.48
CA SER A 87 -10.53 -6.26 -9.48
C SER A 87 -11.14 -7.66 -9.57
N GLY A 88 -10.38 -8.67 -10.04
CA GLY A 88 -10.81 -10.06 -10.13
C GLY A 88 -11.98 -10.24 -11.10
N THR A 89 -11.84 -11.07 -12.13
CA THR A 89 -12.95 -11.35 -13.08
C THR A 89 -14.17 -11.99 -12.41
N THR A 90 -14.00 -12.53 -11.19
CA THR A 90 -15.03 -13.15 -10.36
C THR A 90 -15.66 -12.18 -9.33
N GLY A 91 -15.36 -10.88 -9.39
CA GLY A 91 -15.93 -9.83 -8.54
C GLY A 91 -15.34 -9.74 -7.12
N GLN A 92 -14.51 -10.69 -6.71
CA GLN A 92 -13.73 -10.58 -5.47
C GLN A 92 -12.27 -10.25 -5.78
N PRO A 93 -11.71 -9.20 -5.16
CA PRO A 93 -10.34 -8.82 -5.44
C PRO A 93 -9.35 -9.84 -4.87
N LYS A 94 -8.42 -10.30 -5.72
CA LYS A 94 -7.34 -11.21 -5.32
C LYS A 94 -6.09 -10.41 -4.96
N GLY A 95 -5.52 -10.72 -3.79
CA GLY A 95 -4.31 -10.09 -3.29
C GLY A 95 -3.05 -10.80 -3.81
N VAL A 96 -2.19 -10.09 -4.51
CA VAL A 96 -0.87 -10.58 -4.93
C VAL A 96 0.18 -10.01 -3.98
N ALA A 97 0.79 -10.87 -3.17
CA ALA A 97 1.88 -10.49 -2.28
C ALA A 97 3.19 -10.33 -3.07
N ILE A 98 3.85 -9.18 -2.90
CA ILE A 98 5.11 -8.84 -3.56
C ILE A 98 6.14 -8.55 -2.47
N SER A 99 7.26 -9.29 -2.50
CA SER A 99 8.36 -9.10 -1.54
C SER A 99 9.20 -7.86 -1.85
N HIS A 100 9.96 -7.37 -0.86
CA HIS A 100 10.96 -6.30 -1.08
C HIS A 100 11.94 -6.66 -2.20
N THR A 101 12.45 -7.89 -2.19
CA THR A 101 13.38 -8.39 -3.22
C THR A 101 12.74 -8.36 -4.61
N SER A 102 11.51 -8.86 -4.74
CA SER A 102 10.78 -8.89 -6.01
C SER A 102 10.57 -7.48 -6.57
N LEU A 103 10.21 -6.53 -5.71
CA LEU A 103 10.00 -5.14 -6.08
C LEU A 103 11.31 -4.49 -6.57
N ILE A 104 12.41 -4.67 -5.84
CA ILE A 104 13.73 -4.14 -6.21
C ILE A 104 14.19 -4.69 -7.55
N ILE A 105 14.10 -6.01 -7.75
CA ILE A 105 14.50 -6.66 -9.01
C ILE A 105 13.66 -6.12 -10.18
N GLN A 106 12.35 -5.98 -10.00
CA GLN A 106 11.47 -5.42 -11.03
C GLN A 106 11.85 -3.98 -11.38
N SER A 107 12.12 -3.14 -10.37
CA SER A 107 12.54 -1.74 -10.57
C SER A 107 13.86 -1.65 -11.31
N LEU A 108 14.86 -2.44 -10.93
CA LEU A 108 16.16 -2.48 -11.60
C LEU A 108 16.05 -2.97 -13.05
N ALA A 109 15.24 -3.99 -13.31
CA ALA A 109 14.97 -4.46 -14.66
C ALA A 109 14.29 -3.37 -15.50
N LYS A 110 13.33 -2.64 -14.91
CA LYS A 110 12.64 -1.53 -15.60
C LYS A 110 13.62 -0.40 -15.95
N ILE A 111 14.51 -0.01 -15.03
CA ILE A 111 15.57 0.97 -15.29
C ILE A 111 16.47 0.51 -16.43
N ALA A 112 16.94 -0.75 -16.39
CA ALA A 112 17.85 -1.28 -17.41
C ALA A 112 17.24 -1.37 -18.81
N VAL A 113 15.94 -1.69 -18.90
CA VAL A 113 15.25 -1.88 -20.20
C VAL A 113 14.73 -0.57 -20.78
N VAL A 114 14.14 0.29 -19.94
CA VAL A 114 13.56 1.57 -20.39
C VAL A 114 14.64 2.66 -20.51
N GLY A 115 15.72 2.54 -19.76
CA GLY A 115 16.81 3.52 -19.74
C GLY A 115 16.54 4.72 -18.85
N TYR A 116 15.78 4.54 -17.75
CA TYR A 116 15.44 5.65 -16.86
C TYR A 116 16.69 6.33 -16.29
N GLY A 117 16.78 7.64 -16.46
CA GLY A 117 17.80 8.53 -15.93
C GLY A 117 17.24 9.49 -14.87
N GLU A 118 18.13 10.26 -14.26
CA GLU A 118 17.79 11.23 -13.21
C GLU A 118 16.94 12.41 -13.72
N ASP A 119 16.99 12.67 -15.02
CA ASP A 119 16.28 13.76 -15.69
C ASP A 119 14.86 13.36 -16.16
N ASP A 120 14.48 12.09 -16.01
CA ASP A 120 13.15 11.61 -16.44
C ASP A 120 12.05 12.04 -15.49
N VAL A 121 10.93 12.51 -16.05
CA VAL A 121 9.71 12.84 -15.30
C VAL A 121 8.75 11.67 -15.40
N CYS A 122 8.41 11.10 -14.24
CA CYS A 122 7.46 10.01 -14.07
C CYS A 122 6.00 10.48 -14.19
#